data_AF-A0A2E3FFK2-F1
#
_entry.id   AF-A0A2E3FFK2-F1
#
_cell.length_a   1.000
_cell.length_b   1.000
_cell.length_c   1.000
_cell.angle_alpha   90.00
_cell.angle_beta   90.00
_cell.angle_gamma   90.00
#
_symmetry.space_group_name_H-M   'P 1'
#
loop_
_entity.id
_entity.type
_entity.pdbx_description
1 polymer ?
#
loop_
_entity_poly.entity_id
_entity_poly.type
_entity_poly.pdbx_seq_one_letter_code
_entity_poly.pdbx_strand_id
1 'polypeptide(L)'
;MTSKAELNARLATPLTASKLKKTSLADLQVMVDAQKPKARKPRELPDRVMIEPGKPEDVRATKAGSKRHLMAEALTKGATVEELMALLNWNKDTVTSAFRTDMGALGFGVERKGGKYFLLFPKKIKRLPVTDKGVSRADALVAACK
;
A
#
# COMPACT_ATOMS: atom_id res chain seq x y z
N MET A 1 14.75 43.87 -8.92
CA MET A 1 14.04 42.65 -8.45
C MET A 1 13.52 41.93 -9.67
N THR A 2 14.04 40.74 -9.96
CA THR A 2 13.61 39.87 -11.07
C THR A 2 12.21 39.33 -10.75
N SER A 3 11.29 39.44 -11.70
CA SER A 3 9.92 38.96 -11.50
C SER A 3 9.85 37.43 -11.54
N LYS A 4 8.85 36.85 -10.88
CA LYS A 4 8.60 35.40 -10.88
C LYS A 4 8.42 34.82 -12.29
N ALA A 5 7.87 35.61 -13.22
CA ALA A 5 7.68 35.23 -14.61
C ALA A 5 9.02 35.13 -15.37
N GLU A 6 9.92 36.11 -15.19
CA GLU A 6 11.25 36.10 -15.79
C GLU A 6 12.12 34.97 -15.26
N LEU A 7 11.99 34.66 -13.97
CA LEU A 7 12.72 33.55 -13.36
C LEU A 7 12.28 32.19 -13.93
N ASN A 8 10.98 31.98 -14.10
CA ASN A 8 10.43 30.76 -14.70
C ASN A 8 10.85 30.60 -16.17
N ALA A 9 10.90 31.69 -16.94
CA ALA A 9 11.38 31.67 -18.31
C ALA A 9 12.86 31.26 -18.39
N ARG A 10 13.70 31.76 -17.47
CA ARG A 10 15.13 31.40 -17.38
C ARG A 10 15.36 29.94 -16.95
N LEU A 11 14.46 29.37 -16.14
CA LEU A 11 14.53 27.97 -15.71
C LEU A 11 14.07 26.98 -16.78
N ALA A 12 13.22 27.41 -17.73
CA ALA A 12 12.70 26.56 -18.81
C ALA A 12 13.74 26.29 -19.91
N THR A 13 14.77 27.14 -20.04
CA THR A 13 15.87 26.97 -21.00
C THR A 13 17.19 26.70 -20.28
N PRO A 14 17.91 25.60 -20.55
CA PRO A 14 19.21 25.36 -19.94
C PRO A 14 20.19 26.48 -20.28
N LEU A 15 20.84 27.05 -19.25
CA LEU A 15 21.84 28.10 -19.44
C LEU A 15 23.08 27.51 -20.11
N THR A 16 23.56 28.15 -21.19
CA THR A 16 24.85 27.82 -21.78
C THR A 16 25.99 28.22 -20.83
N ALA A 17 27.15 27.57 -20.92
CA ALA A 17 28.31 27.82 -20.05
C ALA A 17 28.72 29.31 -19.99
N SER A 18 28.62 30.01 -21.12
CA SER A 18 28.93 31.44 -21.22
C SER A 18 27.93 32.33 -20.47
N LYS A 19 26.67 31.89 -20.34
CA LYS A 19 25.62 32.61 -19.61
C LYS A 19 25.75 32.36 -18.10
N LEU A 20 26.07 31.13 -17.69
CA LEU A 20 26.35 30.78 -16.28
C LEU A 20 27.45 31.64 -15.67
N LYS A 21 28.54 31.87 -16.41
CA LYS A 21 29.66 32.74 -15.99
C LYS A 21 29.29 34.22 -15.84
N LYS A 22 28.21 34.67 -16.50
CA LYS A 22 27.78 36.08 -16.52
C LYS A 22 26.61 36.36 -15.58
N THR A 23 25.91 35.34 -15.11
CA THR A 23 24.90 35.44 -14.04
C THR A 23 25.55 35.63 -12.69
N SER A 24 24.97 36.50 -11.86
CA SER A 24 25.45 36.71 -10.50
C SER A 24 25.17 35.48 -9.62
N LEU A 25 25.99 35.27 -8.58
CA LEU A 25 25.79 34.21 -7.60
C LEU A 25 24.40 34.31 -6.93
N ALA A 26 23.94 35.54 -6.64
CA ALA A 26 22.64 35.79 -6.07
C ALA A 26 21.50 35.32 -6.99
N ASP A 27 21.60 35.58 -8.30
CA ASP A 27 20.61 35.12 -9.28
C ASP A 27 20.63 33.60 -9.44
N LEU A 28 21.81 32.96 -9.39
CA LEU A 28 21.94 31.50 -9.45
C LEU A 28 21.33 30.84 -8.21
N GLN A 29 21.54 31.40 -7.03
CA GLN A 29 20.95 30.90 -5.79
C GLN A 29 19.42 30.96 -5.84
N VAL A 30 18.86 32.07 -6.32
CA VAL A 30 17.41 32.23 -6.50
C VAL A 30 16.85 31.21 -7.51
N MET A 31 17.59 30.91 -8.58
CA MET A 31 17.19 29.89 -9.57
C MET A 31 17.18 28.47 -8.96
N VAL A 32 18.19 28.12 -8.16
CA VAL A 32 18.26 26.82 -7.47
C VAL A 32 17.16 26.70 -6.41
N ASP A 33 16.97 27.74 -5.60
CA ASP A 33 15.93 27.78 -4.57
C ASP A 33 14.51 27.76 -5.15
N ALA A 34 14.33 28.25 -6.38
CA ALA A 34 13.08 28.17 -7.13
C ALA A 34 12.84 26.80 -7.77
N GLN A 35 13.87 25.97 -7.96
CA GLN A 35 13.75 24.56 -8.39
C GLN A 35 13.31 23.64 -7.24
N LYS A 36 12.36 24.06 -6.39
CA LYS A 36 11.75 23.14 -5.43
C LYS A 36 11.04 22.02 -6.19
N PRO A 37 11.25 20.74 -5.83
CA PRO A 37 10.51 19.65 -6.45
C PRO A 37 9.02 19.93 -6.30
N LYS A 38 8.32 19.95 -7.44
CA LYS A 38 6.91 20.28 -7.51
C LYS A 38 6.16 19.35 -6.56
N ALA A 39 5.56 19.90 -5.50
CA ALA A 39 4.76 19.13 -4.55
C ALA A 39 3.67 18.39 -5.33
N ARG A 40 3.79 17.07 -5.42
CA ARG A 40 2.79 16.24 -6.10
C ARG A 40 1.56 16.24 -5.20
N LYS A 41 0.39 16.56 -5.77
CA LYS A 41 -0.88 16.40 -5.06
C LYS A 41 -0.96 14.95 -4.54
N PRO A 42 -1.37 14.71 -3.28
CA PRO A 42 -1.63 13.36 -2.79
C PRO A 42 -2.58 12.67 -3.75
N ARG A 43 -2.19 11.50 -4.26
CA ARG A 43 -3.05 10.75 -5.16
C ARG A 43 -4.12 10.08 -4.30
N GLU A 44 -5.36 10.50 -4.46
CA GLU A 44 -6.50 9.81 -3.88
C GLU A 44 -6.57 8.39 -4.45
N LEU A 45 -6.69 7.43 -3.55
CA LEU A 45 -6.67 6.01 -3.86
C LEU A 45 -8.13 5.56 -3.97
N PRO A 46 -8.66 5.31 -5.18
CA PRO A 46 -10.08 5.00 -5.36
C PRO A 46 -10.45 3.67 -4.70
N ASP A 47 -11.71 3.52 -4.30
CA ASP A 47 -12.22 2.25 -3.82
C ASP A 47 -12.13 1.20 -4.93
N ARG A 48 -11.60 0.02 -4.58
CA ARG A 48 -11.33 -1.05 -5.54
C ARG A 48 -11.15 -2.39 -4.84
N VAL A 49 -11.73 -3.43 -5.44
CA VAL A 49 -11.33 -4.82 -5.20
C VAL A 49 -9.95 -5.05 -5.80
N MET A 50 -8.96 -5.26 -4.93
CA MET A 50 -7.58 -5.49 -5.35
C MET A 50 -7.40 -6.92 -5.85
N ILE A 51 -8.01 -7.88 -5.15
CA ILE A 51 -7.92 -9.31 -5.41
C ILE A 51 -9.31 -9.90 -5.17
N GLU A 52 -9.80 -10.66 -6.13
CA GLU A 52 -11.01 -11.42 -5.97
C GLU A 52 -10.75 -12.66 -5.11
N PRO A 53 -11.68 -13.01 -4.20
CA PRO A 53 -11.55 -14.25 -3.45
C PRO A 53 -11.54 -15.46 -4.39
N GLY A 54 -10.72 -16.46 -4.07
CA GLY A 54 -10.64 -17.71 -4.82
C GLY A 54 -11.85 -18.60 -4.62
N LYS A 55 -11.72 -19.88 -5.00
CA LYS A 55 -12.75 -20.87 -4.66
C LYS A 55 -12.64 -21.24 -3.18
N PRO A 56 -13.73 -21.64 -2.51
CA PRO A 56 -13.66 -22.09 -1.12
C PRO A 56 -12.72 -23.29 -0.90
N GLU A 57 -12.49 -24.11 -1.92
CA GLU A 57 -11.53 -25.23 -1.91
C GLU A 57 -10.07 -24.78 -1.85
N ASP A 58 -9.77 -23.58 -2.37
CA ASP A 58 -8.42 -23.03 -2.39
C ASP A 58 -8.04 -22.42 -1.04
N VAL A 59 -8.99 -22.32 -0.10
CA VAL A 59 -8.74 -21.70 1.19
C VAL A 59 -7.86 -22.57 2.05
N ARG A 60 -6.78 -21.95 2.53
CA ARG A 60 -5.80 -22.61 3.39
C ARG A 60 -5.93 -22.07 4.80
N ALA A 61 -5.90 -22.97 5.77
CA ALA A 61 -5.87 -22.61 7.17
C ALA A 61 -4.53 -21.95 7.53
N THR A 62 -4.60 -20.91 8.36
CA THR A 62 -3.42 -20.19 8.88
C THR A 62 -3.11 -20.63 10.30
N LYS A 63 -1.83 -20.60 10.66
CA LYS A 63 -1.43 -20.87 12.05
C LYS A 63 -1.75 -19.66 12.92
N ALA A 64 -2.42 -19.88 14.06
CA ALA A 64 -2.67 -18.84 15.06
C ALA A 64 -1.36 -18.13 15.44
N GLY A 65 -1.43 -16.80 15.59
CA GLY A 65 -0.28 -15.95 15.92
C GLY A 65 0.76 -15.77 14.81
N SER A 66 0.61 -16.39 13.63
CA SER A 66 1.48 -16.08 12.48
C SER A 66 1.20 -14.68 11.93
N LYS A 67 2.20 -14.04 11.30
CA LYS A 67 2.02 -12.71 10.67
C LYS A 67 0.86 -12.69 9.66
N ARG A 68 0.67 -13.79 8.91
CA ARG A 68 -0.47 -13.95 7.98
C ARG A 68 -1.81 -13.97 8.70
N HIS A 69 -1.87 -14.65 9.84
CA HIS A 69 -3.07 -14.73 10.66
C HIS A 69 -3.42 -13.36 11.26
N LEU A 70 -2.44 -12.66 11.85
CA LEU A 70 -2.62 -11.32 12.41
C LEU A 70 -3.07 -10.30 11.34
N MET A 71 -2.48 -10.39 10.14
CA MET A 71 -2.88 -9.57 9.00
C MET A 71 -4.32 -9.86 8.58
N ALA A 72 -4.68 -11.14 8.44
CA ALA A 72 -6.03 -11.52 8.05
C ALA A 72 -7.06 -11.06 9.09
N GLU A 73 -6.76 -11.19 10.39
CA GLU A 73 -7.63 -10.70 11.46
C GLU A 73 -7.80 -9.17 11.41
N ALA A 74 -6.71 -8.43 11.24
CA ALA A 74 -6.77 -6.98 11.09
C ALA A 74 -7.62 -6.57 9.87
N LEU A 75 -7.46 -7.28 8.74
CA LEU A 75 -8.25 -7.03 7.53
C LEU A 75 -9.73 -7.41 7.69
N THR A 76 -10.10 -8.37 8.54
CA THR A 76 -11.53 -8.64 8.81
C THR A 76 -12.23 -7.50 9.54
N LYS A 77 -11.49 -6.74 10.37
CA LYS A 77 -12.00 -5.57 11.10
C LYS A 77 -11.93 -4.28 10.27
N GLY A 78 -11.21 -4.32 9.14
CA GLY A 78 -10.90 -3.15 8.31
C GLY A 78 -9.71 -2.39 8.88
N ALA A 79 -8.56 -2.49 8.21
CA ALA A 79 -7.31 -1.87 8.66
C ALA A 79 -6.73 -0.93 7.60
N THR A 80 -6.07 0.12 8.05
CA THR A 80 -5.24 0.98 7.21
C THR A 80 -3.87 0.36 6.98
N VAL A 81 -3.15 0.82 5.94
CA VAL A 81 -1.78 0.33 5.69
C VAL A 81 -0.86 0.66 6.87
N GLU A 82 -1.03 1.81 7.51
CA GLU A 82 -0.20 2.26 8.64
C GLU A 82 -0.41 1.37 9.87
N GLU A 83 -1.65 1.01 10.18
CA GLU A 83 -1.96 0.05 11.25
C GLU A 83 -1.36 -1.33 10.96
N LEU A 84 -1.43 -1.79 9.70
CA LEU A 84 -0.82 -3.07 9.28
C LEU A 84 0.71 -3.04 9.36
N MET A 85 1.33 -1.91 9.01
CA MET A 85 2.77 -1.72 9.14
C MET A 85 3.20 -1.80 10.60
N ALA A 86 2.47 -1.13 11.51
CA ALA A 86 2.75 -1.16 12.94
C ALA A 86 2.55 -2.56 13.54
N LEU A 87 1.45 -3.24 13.19
CA LEU A 87 1.13 -4.57 13.72
C LEU A 87 2.14 -5.64 13.28
N LEU A 88 2.55 -5.62 12.01
CA LEU A 88 3.39 -6.68 11.42
C LEU A 88 4.89 -6.35 11.46
N ASN A 89 5.21 -5.11 11.85
CA ASN A 89 6.53 -4.50 11.73
C ASN A 89 7.09 -4.66 10.31
N TRP A 90 6.29 -4.26 9.33
CA TRP A 90 6.60 -4.36 7.89
C TRP A 90 6.57 -2.97 7.25
N ASN A 91 7.30 -2.80 6.15
CA ASN A 91 7.20 -1.60 5.34
C ASN A 91 5.94 -1.62 4.45
N LYS A 92 5.56 -0.44 3.94
CA LYS A 92 4.38 -0.26 3.09
C LYS A 92 4.34 -1.21 1.91
N ASP A 93 5.47 -1.35 1.20
CA ASP A 93 5.56 -2.17 -0.01
C ASP A 93 5.32 -3.65 0.29
N THR A 94 5.88 -4.12 1.41
CA THR A 94 5.72 -5.50 1.90
C THR A 94 4.28 -5.77 2.28
N VAL A 95 3.62 -4.84 3.00
CA VAL A 95 2.19 -4.95 3.32
C VAL A 95 1.34 -5.02 2.04
N THR A 96 1.58 -4.12 1.09
CA THR A 96 0.81 -4.12 -0.17
C THR A 96 1.07 -5.35 -1.04
N SER A 97 2.29 -5.89 -1.03
CA SER A 97 2.64 -7.13 -1.72
C SER A 97 1.97 -8.34 -1.07
N ALA A 98 1.95 -8.37 0.27
CA ALA A 98 1.34 -9.42 1.07
C ALA A 98 -0.17 -9.57 0.83
N PHE A 99 -0.87 -8.51 0.40
CA PHE A 99 -2.26 -8.66 -0.06
C PHE A 99 -2.36 -9.71 -1.17
N ARG A 100 -1.48 -9.67 -2.17
CA ARG A 100 -1.51 -10.61 -3.30
C ARG A 100 -0.84 -11.93 -3.01
N THR A 101 0.31 -11.91 -2.36
CA THR A 101 1.09 -13.11 -2.13
C THR A 101 0.56 -13.93 -0.97
N ASP A 102 0.22 -13.32 0.16
CA ASP A 102 -0.22 -14.04 1.34
C ASP A 102 -1.74 -14.25 1.34
N MET A 103 -2.56 -13.20 1.25
CA MET A 103 -4.03 -13.37 1.28
C MET A 103 -4.52 -14.15 0.06
N GLY A 104 -3.95 -13.86 -1.12
CA GLY A 104 -4.22 -14.64 -2.34
C GLY A 104 -3.81 -16.11 -2.23
N ALA A 105 -2.64 -16.43 -1.65
CA ALA A 105 -2.23 -17.82 -1.44
C ALA A 105 -3.08 -18.57 -0.39
N LEU A 106 -3.79 -17.83 0.47
CA LEU A 106 -4.77 -18.37 1.40
C LEU A 106 -6.17 -18.46 0.80
N GLY A 107 -6.36 -18.05 -0.46
CA GLY A 107 -7.65 -18.05 -1.16
C GLY A 107 -8.57 -16.88 -0.81
N PHE A 108 -8.10 -15.89 -0.04
CA PHE A 108 -8.88 -14.70 0.32
C PHE A 108 -8.69 -13.56 -0.68
N GLY A 109 -9.73 -12.75 -0.83
CA GLY A 109 -9.66 -11.49 -1.56
C GLY A 109 -9.35 -10.32 -0.64
N VAL A 110 -9.01 -9.18 -1.24
CA VAL A 110 -8.78 -7.92 -0.52
C VAL A 110 -9.47 -6.79 -1.26
N GLU A 111 -10.27 -6.03 -0.54
CA GLU A 111 -10.94 -4.83 -1.03
C GLU A 111 -10.40 -3.60 -0.33
N ARG A 112 -10.17 -2.52 -1.08
CA ARG A 112 -9.97 -1.19 -0.51
C ARG A 112 -11.27 -0.40 -0.58
N LYS A 113 -11.71 0.12 0.55
CA LYS A 113 -12.90 0.97 0.66
C LYS A 113 -12.70 2.07 1.70
N GLY A 114 -12.90 3.33 1.33
CA GLY A 114 -12.80 4.48 2.24
C GLY A 114 -11.43 4.60 2.91
N GLY A 115 -10.35 4.28 2.19
CA GLY A 115 -8.97 4.32 2.73
C GLY A 115 -8.59 3.17 3.66
N LYS A 116 -9.52 2.23 3.92
CA LYS A 116 -9.27 0.99 4.68
C LYS A 116 -9.25 -0.22 3.75
N TYR A 117 -8.63 -1.29 4.23
CA TYR A 117 -8.51 -2.56 3.54
C TYR A 117 -9.29 -3.62 4.31
N PHE A 118 -10.12 -4.36 3.56
CA PHE A 118 -11.02 -5.38 4.07
C PHE A 118 -10.70 -6.73 3.44
N LEU A 119 -10.85 -7.79 4.24
CA LEU A 119 -10.74 -9.16 3.75
C LEU A 119 -12.04 -9.60 3.09
N LEU A 120 -11.96 -10.14 1.88
CA LEU A 120 -13.08 -10.76 1.20
C LEU A 120 -13.00 -12.27 1.33
N PHE A 121 -14.08 -12.88 1.81
CA PHE A 121 -14.19 -14.33 1.93
C PHE A 121 -14.76 -14.97 0.66
N PRO A 122 -14.27 -16.14 0.25
CA PRO A 122 -14.94 -16.97 -0.75
C PRO A 122 -16.35 -17.37 -0.33
N LYS A 123 -17.21 -17.64 -1.31
CA LYS A 123 -18.57 -18.13 -1.07
C LYS A 123 -18.51 -19.36 -0.16
N LYS A 124 -19.34 -19.40 0.89
CA LYS A 124 -19.46 -20.45 1.94
C LYS A 124 -18.47 -20.38 3.10
N ILE A 125 -17.44 -19.53 3.06
CA ILE A 125 -16.51 -19.36 4.19
C ILE A 125 -16.91 -18.09 4.95
N LYS A 126 -17.18 -18.24 6.25
CA LYS A 126 -17.68 -17.14 7.10
C LYS A 126 -16.64 -16.61 8.07
N ARG A 127 -15.58 -17.39 8.36
CA ARG A 127 -14.55 -17.07 9.34
C ARG A 127 -13.17 -17.48 8.86
N LEU A 128 -12.14 -16.93 9.48
CA LEU A 128 -10.77 -17.35 9.21
C LEU A 128 -10.56 -18.79 9.69
N PRO A 129 -10.08 -19.70 8.83
CA PRO A 129 -9.65 -21.02 9.24
C PRO A 129 -8.31 -20.89 9.95
N VAL A 130 -8.31 -21.14 11.26
CA VAL A 130 -7.15 -21.04 12.13
C VAL A 130 -6.81 -22.42 12.67
N THR A 131 -5.56 -22.84 12.54
CA THR A 131 -5.04 -24.03 13.19
C THR A 131 -4.32 -23.66 14.48
N ASP A 132 -4.78 -24.24 15.59
CA ASP A 132 -4.11 -24.25 16.89
C ASP A 132 -3.48 -25.62 17.19
N LYS A 133 -2.74 -25.73 18.30
CA LYS A 133 -2.20 -27.02 18.75
C LYS A 133 -3.35 -28.02 18.96
N GLY A 134 -3.45 -29.01 18.06
CA GLY A 134 -4.43 -30.09 18.13
C GLY A 134 -5.56 -30.02 17.10
N VAL A 135 -5.67 -28.96 16.30
CA VAL A 135 -6.71 -28.83 15.26
C VAL A 135 -6.09 -29.07 13.88
N SER A 136 -6.61 -30.06 13.15
CA SER A 136 -6.14 -30.33 11.79
C SER A 136 -6.58 -29.20 10.84
N ARG A 137 -5.85 -29.04 9.72
CA ARG A 137 -6.21 -28.04 8.69
C ARG A 137 -7.62 -28.27 8.13
N ALA A 138 -8.04 -29.54 8.03
CA ALA A 138 -9.37 -29.91 7.55
C ALA A 138 -10.45 -29.48 8.56
N ASP A 139 -10.21 -29.70 9.85
CA ASP A 139 -11.16 -29.30 10.90
C ASP A 139 -11.30 -27.78 11.00
N ALA A 140 -10.20 -27.05 10.85
CA ALA A 140 -10.22 -25.58 10.80
C ALA A 140 -11.02 -25.03 9.61
N LEU A 141 -10.98 -25.70 8.45
CA LEU A 141 -11.76 -25.33 7.27
C LEU A 141 -13.24 -25.64 7.43
N VAL A 142 -13.58 -26.80 8.00
CA VAL A 142 -14.97 -27.16 8.31
C VAL A 142 -15.56 -26.19 9.33
N ALA A 143 -14.79 -25.82 10.37
CA ALA A 143 -15.22 -24.83 11.35
C ALA A 143 -15.43 -23.43 10.73
N ALA A 144 -14.62 -23.06 9.74
CA ALA A 144 -14.75 -21.79 9.02
C ALA A 144 -15.98 -21.72 8.08
N CYS A 145 -16.55 -22.86 7.72
CA CYS A 145 -17.73 -22.98 6.84
C CYS A 145 -19.07 -23.04 7.59
N LYS A 146 -19.06 -23.31 8.91
CA LYS A 146 -20.26 -23.31 9.77
C LYS A 146 -20.68 -21.86 10.09
#